data_AF-A0A212CG84-F1
#
_entry.id   AF-A0A212CG84-F1
#
_cell.length_a   1.000
_cell.length_b   1.000
_cell.length_c   1.000
_cell.angle_alpha   90.00
_cell.angle_beta   90.00
_cell.angle_gamma   90.00
#
_symmetry.space_group_name_H-M   'P 1'
#
loop_
_entity.id
_entity.type
_entity.pdbx_description
1 polymer ?
#
loop_
_entity_poly.entity_id
_entity_poly.type
_entity_poly.pdbx_seq_one_letter_code
_entity_poly.pdbx_strand_id
1 'polypeptide(L)'
;MCRMRLLAFAVLALFAVTQAEEGARLLASKSLLNRYAVEGRDLTLQYNIYNVGSSASNVSHTVVLRPLKAGYFNFTSATVTYLAQEDGPVVIGFTSAPGQGGILAQREFDRRFSPHFLDWAAFGVMTLPSIGVPLLLWYSSKRKYDTPKTKKN
;
A
#
# COMPACT_ATOMS: atom_id res chain seq x y z
N MET A 1 -33.53 -22.95 -41.38
CA MET A 1 -34.37 -22.11 -40.49
C MET A 1 -34.16 -22.38 -38.98
N CYS A 2 -33.76 -23.59 -38.55
CA CYS A 2 -33.58 -23.93 -37.12
C CYS A 2 -32.40 -23.20 -36.43
N ARG A 3 -31.28 -22.99 -37.14
CA ARG A 3 -30.04 -22.39 -36.60
C ARG A 3 -30.16 -20.89 -36.26
N MET A 4 -30.98 -20.14 -37.02
CA MET A 4 -31.21 -18.70 -36.82
C MET A 4 -32.14 -18.43 -35.63
N ARG A 5 -33.10 -19.33 -35.35
CA ARG A 5 -33.99 -19.22 -34.18
C ARG A 5 -33.23 -19.48 -32.88
N LEU A 6 -32.32 -20.46 -32.87
CA LEU A 6 -31.46 -20.74 -31.71
C LEU A 6 -30.53 -19.57 -31.36
N LEU A 7 -29.93 -18.92 -32.35
CA LEU A 7 -29.12 -17.72 -32.15
C LEU A 7 -29.96 -16.55 -31.65
N ALA A 8 -31.17 -16.35 -32.19
CA ALA A 8 -32.08 -15.31 -31.72
C ALA A 8 -32.49 -15.52 -30.24
N PHE A 9 -32.81 -16.75 -29.84
CA PHE A 9 -33.12 -17.07 -28.43
C PHE A 9 -31.90 -16.89 -27.51
N ALA A 10 -30.70 -17.23 -27.96
CA ALA A 10 -29.48 -17.00 -27.19
C ALA A 10 -29.20 -15.51 -26.98
N VAL A 11 -29.37 -14.68 -28.02
CA VAL A 11 -29.21 -13.23 -27.94
C VAL A 11 -30.29 -12.61 -27.05
N LEU A 12 -31.54 -13.09 -27.12
CA LEU A 12 -32.64 -12.61 -26.27
C LEU A 12 -32.42 -12.98 -24.79
N ALA A 13 -31.88 -14.18 -24.53
CA ALA A 13 -31.53 -14.61 -23.17
C ALA A 13 -30.39 -13.77 -22.58
N LEU A 14 -29.37 -13.43 -23.39
CA LEU A 14 -28.31 -12.51 -23.00
C LEU A 14 -28.85 -11.10 -22.70
N PHE A 15 -29.78 -10.60 -23.50
CA PHE A 15 -30.43 -9.30 -23.27
C PHE A 15 -31.32 -9.30 -22.00
N ALA A 16 -32.01 -10.41 -21.72
CA ALA A 16 -32.82 -10.54 -20.51
C ALA A 16 -31.95 -10.58 -19.23
N VAL A 17 -30.78 -11.21 -19.29
CA VAL A 17 -29.81 -11.20 -18.17
C VAL A 17 -29.26 -9.80 -17.91
N THR A 18 -29.09 -8.96 -18.93
CA THR A 18 -28.63 -7.57 -18.74
C THR A 18 -29.69 -6.64 -18.12
N GLN A 19 -30.98 -6.99 -18.22
CA GLN A 19 -32.09 -6.19 -17.69
C GLN A 19 -32.44 -6.54 -16.23
N ALA A 20 -31.86 -7.60 -15.66
CA ALA A 20 -32.35 -8.20 -14.42
C ALA A 20 -31.88 -7.51 -13.11
N GLU A 21 -31.18 -6.38 -13.15
CA GLU A 21 -30.63 -5.74 -11.94
C GLU A 21 -30.77 -4.21 -11.97
N GLU A 22 -31.99 -3.72 -11.85
CA GLU A 22 -32.33 -2.28 -11.79
C GLU A 22 -32.20 -1.66 -10.39
N GLY A 23 -31.46 -2.31 -9.48
CA GLY A 23 -31.29 -1.89 -8.08
C GLY A 23 -29.89 -1.39 -7.75
N ALA A 24 -29.78 -0.41 -6.84
CA ALA A 24 -28.49 0.02 -6.30
C ALA A 24 -27.83 -1.15 -5.54
N ARG A 25 -26.65 -1.58 -6.00
CA ARG A 25 -25.85 -2.64 -5.37
C ARG A 25 -24.55 -2.05 -4.87
N LEU A 26 -24.18 -2.38 -3.63
CA LEU A 26 -22.89 -2.00 -3.06
C LEU A 26 -21.92 -3.18 -3.11
N LEU A 27 -20.76 -2.95 -3.70
CA LEU A 27 -19.59 -3.81 -3.55
C LEU A 27 -18.66 -3.18 -2.52
N ALA A 28 -18.05 -4.00 -1.68
CA ALA A 28 -17.11 -3.52 -0.69
C ALA A 28 -15.78 -4.27 -0.78
N SER A 29 -14.68 -3.55 -0.71
CA SER A 29 -13.33 -4.11 -0.64
C SER A 29 -12.61 -3.60 0.60
N LYS A 30 -11.74 -4.44 1.14
CA LYS A 30 -10.89 -4.18 2.30
C LYS A 30 -9.44 -4.38 1.88
N SER A 31 -8.60 -3.38 2.13
CA SER A 31 -7.16 -3.41 1.90
C SER A 31 -6.39 -3.00 3.15
N LEU A 32 -5.22 -3.60 3.34
CA LEU A 32 -4.29 -3.26 4.40
C LEU A 32 -3.19 -2.39 3.78
N LEU A 33 -3.08 -1.14 4.23
CA LEU A 33 -2.19 -0.17 3.57
C LEU A 33 -0.75 -0.23 4.09
N ASN A 34 -0.54 -0.66 5.33
CA ASN A 34 0.79 -0.86 5.88
C ASN A 34 1.50 -2.06 5.23
N ARG A 35 2.78 -1.91 4.91
CA ARG A 35 3.61 -3.05 4.48
C ARG A 35 3.93 -4.02 5.62
N TYR A 36 4.01 -3.50 6.84
CA TYR A 36 4.29 -4.27 8.06
C TYR A 36 3.26 -3.93 9.12
N ALA A 37 2.56 -4.94 9.62
CA ALA A 37 1.78 -4.81 10.84
C ALA A 37 2.71 -5.07 12.03
N VAL A 38 2.74 -4.16 13.00
CA VAL A 38 3.64 -4.26 14.16
C VAL A 38 2.84 -4.12 15.44
N GLU A 39 3.16 -4.94 16.42
CA GLU A 39 2.60 -4.88 17.76
C GLU A 39 2.80 -3.47 18.37
N GLY A 40 1.72 -2.92 18.93
CA GLY A 40 1.74 -1.60 19.56
C GLY A 40 1.85 -0.41 18.60
N ARG A 41 1.86 -0.64 17.29
CA ARG A 41 1.92 0.42 16.26
C ARG A 41 0.61 0.53 15.50
N ASP A 42 0.46 1.62 14.76
CA ASP A 42 -0.76 1.90 14.04
C ASP A 42 -0.81 1.07 12.74
N LEU A 43 -1.90 0.32 12.58
CA LEU A 43 -2.26 -0.49 11.43
C LEU A 43 -3.46 0.14 10.74
N THR A 44 -3.30 0.50 9.47
CA THR A 44 -4.31 1.20 8.67
C THR A 44 -4.99 0.24 7.71
N LEU A 45 -6.31 0.16 7.86
CA LEU A 45 -7.21 -0.61 7.01
C LEU A 45 -8.07 0.38 6.22
N GLN A 46 -8.12 0.19 4.90
CA GLN A 46 -8.99 0.97 4.04
C GLN A 46 -10.13 0.10 3.52
N TYR A 47 -11.34 0.61 3.71
CA TYR A 47 -12.56 0.02 3.18
C TYR A 47 -13.02 0.89 2.01
N ASN A 48 -13.19 0.31 0.83
CA ASN A 48 -13.74 1.00 -0.33
C ASN A 48 -15.12 0.43 -0.64
N ILE A 49 -16.11 1.29 -0.73
CA ILE A 49 -17.49 0.96 -1.05
C ILE A 49 -17.79 1.52 -2.45
N TYR A 50 -18.29 0.67 -3.34
CA TYR A 50 -18.61 1.01 -4.72
C TYR A 50 -20.10 0.79 -4.96
N ASN A 51 -20.81 1.84 -5.36
CA ASN A 51 -22.17 1.73 -5.90
C ASN A 51 -22.10 1.39 -7.38
N VAL A 52 -22.71 0.28 -7.79
CA VAL A 52 -22.67 -0.24 -9.17
C VAL A 52 -24.04 -0.30 -9.86
N GLY A 53 -25.11 0.16 -9.20
CA GLY A 53 -26.47 0.10 -9.74
C GLY A 53 -26.93 1.42 -10.36
N SER A 54 -27.64 2.24 -9.58
CA SER A 54 -28.31 3.46 -10.06
C SER A 54 -27.35 4.59 -10.46
N SER A 55 -26.21 4.72 -9.77
CA SER A 55 -25.20 5.74 -10.06
C SER A 55 -23.83 5.26 -9.58
N ALA A 56 -22.82 5.35 -10.46
CA ALA A 56 -21.46 4.97 -10.11
C ALA A 56 -20.87 5.98 -9.12
N SER A 57 -20.73 5.59 -7.86
CA SER A 57 -20.11 6.39 -6.80
C SER A 57 -19.21 5.53 -5.92
N ASN A 58 -18.08 6.07 -5.50
CA ASN A 58 -17.13 5.38 -4.63
C ASN A 58 -16.87 6.17 -3.34
N VAL A 59 -16.83 5.46 -2.21
CA VAL A 59 -16.50 6.02 -0.89
C VAL A 59 -15.40 5.19 -0.25
N SER A 60 -14.34 5.85 0.18
CA SER A 60 -13.23 5.23 0.91
C SER A 60 -13.27 5.62 2.38
N HIS A 61 -13.28 4.63 3.27
CA HIS A 61 -13.25 4.81 4.72
C HIS A 61 -11.99 4.17 5.31
N THR A 62 -11.18 4.96 6.00
CA THR A 62 -9.92 4.50 6.59
C THR A 62 -10.06 4.34 8.09
N VAL A 63 -9.73 3.16 8.59
CA VAL A 63 -9.75 2.80 10.00
C VAL A 63 -8.32 2.52 10.46
N VAL A 64 -7.90 3.21 11.53
CA VAL A 64 -6.60 3.00 12.17
C VAL A 64 -6.81 2.18 13.43
N LEU A 65 -6.12 1.05 13.51
CA LEU A 65 -6.17 0.11 14.63
C LEU A 65 -4.78 -0.04 15.23
N ARG A 66 -4.67 -0.42 16.50
CA ARG A 66 -3.40 -0.76 17.14
C ARG A 66 -3.38 -2.24 17.53
N PRO A 67 -2.60 -3.09 16.85
CA PRO A 67 -2.52 -4.49 17.21
C PRO A 67 -1.85 -4.68 18.57
N LEU A 68 -2.46 -5.48 19.45
CA LEU A 68 -1.99 -5.64 20.83
C LEU A 68 -1.07 -6.85 21.04
N LYS A 69 -1.07 -7.80 20.09
CA LYS A 69 -0.28 -9.03 20.18
C LYS A 69 0.36 -9.32 18.83
N ALA A 70 1.61 -9.74 18.87
CA ALA A 70 2.30 -10.30 17.71
C ALA A 70 1.82 -11.73 17.41
N GLY A 71 1.93 -12.15 16.15
CA GLY A 71 1.54 -13.47 15.69
C GLY A 71 0.81 -13.44 14.36
N TYR A 72 0.33 -14.60 13.91
CA TYR A 72 -0.49 -14.69 12.71
C TYR A 72 -1.95 -14.48 13.05
N PHE A 73 -2.59 -13.52 12.37
CA PHE A 73 -3.99 -13.20 12.56
C PHE A 73 -4.75 -13.30 11.24
N ASN A 74 -6.00 -13.74 11.32
CA ASN A 74 -6.89 -13.80 10.18
C ASN A 74 -7.57 -12.44 10.00
N PHE A 75 -7.22 -11.73 8.93
CA PHE A 75 -7.95 -10.56 8.50
C PHE A 75 -9.19 -11.02 7.75
N THR A 76 -10.26 -11.26 8.51
CA THR A 76 -11.56 -11.67 7.97
C THR A 76 -12.26 -10.53 7.24
N SER A 77 -13.25 -10.91 6.43
CA SER A 77 -14.18 -9.97 5.81
C SER A 77 -14.97 -9.22 6.90
N ALA A 78 -15.34 -7.97 6.58
CA ALA A 78 -16.32 -7.23 7.34
C ALA A 78 -17.69 -7.37 6.69
N THR A 79 -18.74 -7.20 7.48
CA THR A 79 -20.13 -7.18 7.00
C THR A 79 -20.55 -5.74 6.75
N VAL A 80 -21.15 -5.49 5.59
CA VAL A 80 -21.71 -4.18 5.20
C VAL A 80 -23.21 -4.35 5.07
N THR A 81 -23.99 -3.53 5.75
CA THR A 81 -25.45 -3.52 5.67
C THR A 81 -25.92 -2.21 5.07
N TYR A 82 -26.83 -2.28 4.11
CA TYR A 82 -27.37 -1.09 3.45
C TYR A 82 -28.81 -1.29 3.01
N LEU A 83 -29.50 -0.18 2.79
CA LEU A 83 -30.82 -0.14 2.17
C LEU A 83 -30.63 0.23 0.69
N ALA A 84 -31.13 -0.60 -0.23
CA ALA A 84 -31.04 -0.31 -1.66
C ALA A 84 -31.99 0.83 -2.10
N GLN A 85 -33.04 1.07 -1.32
CA GLN A 85 -34.05 2.11 -1.47
C GLN A 85 -34.52 2.55 -0.07
N GLU A 86 -35.04 3.77 0.09
CA GLU A 86 -35.33 4.39 1.41
C GLU A 86 -36.22 3.52 2.34
N ASP A 87 -37.19 2.79 1.79
CA ASP A 87 -38.05 1.83 2.52
C ASP A 87 -37.82 0.36 2.10
N GLY A 88 -36.65 0.07 1.53
CA GLY A 88 -36.30 -1.26 1.03
C GLY A 88 -35.89 -2.25 2.13
N PRO A 89 -35.78 -3.55 1.80
CA PRO A 89 -35.20 -4.53 2.71
C PRO A 89 -33.71 -4.27 2.95
N VAL A 90 -33.21 -4.59 4.16
CA VAL A 90 -31.78 -4.52 4.48
C VAL A 90 -31.02 -5.59 3.69
N VAL A 91 -30.08 -5.15 2.86
CA VAL A 91 -29.18 -6.01 2.12
C VAL A 91 -27.87 -6.15 2.90
N ILE A 92 -27.39 -7.39 3.00
CA ILE A 92 -26.13 -7.74 3.67
C ILE A 92 -25.10 -8.09 2.60
N GLY A 93 -24.01 -7.33 2.56
CA GLY A 93 -22.82 -7.59 1.76
C GLY A 93 -21.61 -7.94 2.64
N PHE A 94 -20.59 -8.51 2.03
CA PHE A 94 -19.32 -8.79 2.67
C PHE A 94 -18.18 -8.08 1.95
N THR A 95 -17.19 -7.61 2.69
CA THR A 95 -15.96 -7.09 2.10
C THR A 95 -15.04 -8.23 1.66
N SER A 96 -14.03 -7.92 0.84
CA SER A 96 -12.91 -8.85 0.66
C SER A 96 -12.25 -9.21 2.01
N ALA A 97 -11.71 -10.43 2.08
CA ALA A 97 -10.90 -10.90 3.20
C ALA A 97 -9.43 -10.97 2.77
N PRO A 98 -8.55 -10.09 3.30
CA PRO A 98 -7.13 -10.09 2.97
C PRO A 98 -6.39 -11.40 3.35
N GLY A 99 -7.01 -12.26 4.15
CA GLY A 99 -6.46 -13.55 4.53
C GLY A 99 -5.62 -13.48 5.80
N GLN A 100 -4.73 -14.44 5.98
CA GLN A 100 -3.84 -14.50 7.15
C GLN A 100 -2.66 -13.55 6.95
N GLY A 101 -2.43 -12.65 7.91
CA GLY A 101 -1.26 -11.78 7.91
C GLY A 101 -0.52 -11.83 9.24
N GLY A 102 0.80 -11.69 9.17
CA GLY A 102 1.67 -11.66 10.34
C GLY A 102 1.75 -10.27 10.96
N ILE A 103 1.45 -10.17 12.24
CA ILE A 103 1.78 -9.02 13.07
C ILE A 103 3.15 -9.30 13.69
N LEU A 104 4.12 -8.46 13.34
CA LEU A 104 5.50 -8.57 13.81
C LEU A 104 5.61 -8.02 15.24
N ALA A 105 6.38 -8.69 16.09
CA ALA A 105 6.70 -8.15 17.40
C ALA A 105 7.54 -6.87 17.26
N GLN A 106 7.28 -5.87 18.10
CA GLN A 106 7.99 -4.59 18.06
C GLN A 106 9.52 -4.80 18.13
N ARG A 107 9.98 -5.70 19.01
CA ARG A 107 11.41 -6.05 19.13
C ARG A 107 12.02 -6.61 17.85
N GLU A 108 11.26 -7.43 17.12
CA GLU A 108 11.74 -8.02 15.86
C GLU A 108 11.76 -7.01 14.73
N PHE A 109 10.78 -6.10 14.71
CA PHE A 109 10.78 -4.95 13.83
C PHE A 109 12.01 -4.08 14.09
N ASP A 110 12.23 -3.67 15.34
CA ASP A 110 13.34 -2.81 15.72
C ASP A 110 14.68 -3.47 15.38
N ARG A 111 14.84 -4.78 15.58
CA ARG A 111 16.07 -5.49 15.17
C ARG A 111 16.33 -5.44 13.67
N ARG A 112 15.28 -5.54 12.83
CA ARG A 112 15.41 -5.56 11.36
C ARG A 112 15.54 -4.16 10.77
N PHE A 113 14.93 -3.16 11.41
CA PHE A 113 14.81 -1.80 10.89
C PHE A 113 15.52 -0.77 11.80
N SER A 114 16.41 -1.22 12.70
CA SER A 114 17.19 -0.32 13.54
C SER A 114 18.05 0.60 12.67
N PRO A 115 18.08 1.91 12.93
CA PRO A 115 19.02 2.80 12.27
C PRO A 115 20.44 2.54 12.78
N HIS A 116 21.34 2.11 11.90
CA HIS A 116 22.74 1.78 12.23
C HIS A 116 23.65 3.01 12.21
N PHE A 117 23.21 4.14 12.79
CA PHE A 117 23.90 5.42 12.65
C PHE A 117 25.33 5.40 13.21
N LEU A 118 25.52 4.77 14.38
CA LEU A 118 26.84 4.67 15.00
C LEU A 118 27.80 3.80 14.20
N ASP A 119 27.30 2.72 13.58
CA ASP A 119 28.11 1.85 12.73
C ASP A 119 28.55 2.62 11.48
N TRP A 120 27.63 3.34 10.82
CA TRP A 120 27.96 4.22 9.70
C TRP A 120 28.98 5.31 10.08
N ALA A 121 28.85 5.91 11.26
CA ALA A 121 29.81 6.91 11.74
C ALA A 121 31.19 6.28 11.97
N ALA A 122 31.26 5.09 12.56
CA ALA A 122 32.51 4.35 12.74
C ALA A 122 33.18 4.04 11.40
N PHE A 123 32.42 3.57 10.41
CA PHE A 123 32.93 3.38 9.03
C PHE A 123 33.45 4.68 8.43
N GLY A 124 32.75 5.80 8.62
CA GLY A 124 33.23 7.12 8.20
C GLY A 124 34.58 7.46 8.84
N VAL A 125 34.69 7.35 10.17
CA VAL A 125 35.94 7.65 10.90
C VAL A 125 37.08 6.75 10.48
N MET A 126 36.85 5.45 10.27
CA MET A 126 37.88 4.50 9.86
C MET A 126 38.39 4.74 8.43
N THR A 127 37.54 5.24 7.54
CA THR A 127 37.91 5.51 6.13
C THR A 127 38.46 6.93 5.91
N LEU A 128 38.22 7.85 6.84
CA LEU A 128 38.72 9.23 6.79
C LEU A 128 40.24 9.33 6.62
N PRO A 129 41.11 8.54 7.30
CA PRO A 129 42.55 8.60 7.06
C PRO A 129 42.92 8.19 5.63
N SER A 130 42.32 7.12 5.12
CA SER A 130 42.62 6.58 3.79
C SER A 130 42.20 7.52 2.65
N ILE A 131 41.16 8.33 2.85
CA ILE A 131 40.70 9.33 1.88
C ILE A 131 41.35 10.70 2.14
N GLY A 132 41.45 11.09 3.41
CA GLY A 132 41.90 12.40 3.85
C GLY A 132 43.39 12.62 3.68
N VAL A 133 44.24 11.64 3.99
CA VAL A 133 45.70 11.81 3.85
C VAL A 133 46.10 12.04 2.39
N PRO A 134 45.67 11.23 1.40
CA PRO A 134 45.94 11.51 -0.01
C PRO A 134 45.39 12.84 -0.49
N LEU A 135 44.19 13.24 -0.06
CA LEU A 135 43.57 14.52 -0.43
C LEU A 135 44.36 15.72 0.11
N LEU A 136 44.80 15.67 1.37
CA LEU A 136 45.61 16.73 1.97
C LEU A 136 46.95 16.89 1.26
N LEU A 137 47.61 15.76 0.96
CA LEU A 137 48.86 15.75 0.19
C LEU A 137 48.65 16.35 -1.20
N TRP A 138 47.62 15.92 -1.91
CA TRP A 138 47.28 16.46 -3.23
C TRP A 138 46.98 17.96 -3.19
N TYR A 139 46.16 18.41 -2.23
CA TYR A 139 45.79 19.82 -2.09
C TYR A 139 47.01 20.70 -1.80
N SER A 140 47.90 20.25 -0.91
CA SER A 140 49.16 20.94 -0.60
C SER A 140 50.09 21.03 -1.83
N SER A 141 50.15 19.97 -2.63
CA SER A 141 50.95 19.93 -3.87
C SER A 141 50.38 20.91 -4.90
N LYS A 142 49.07 20.87 -5.13
CA LYS A 142 48.41 21.72 -6.12
C LYS A 142 48.60 23.21 -5.80
N ARG A 143 48.39 23.62 -4.55
CA ARG A 143 48.62 25.01 -4.12
C ARG A 143 50.04 25.51 -4.35
N LYS A 144 51.04 24.62 -4.26
CA LYS A 144 52.45 24.99 -4.38
C LYS A 144 52.92 25.11 -5.83
N TYR A 145 52.40 24.29 -6.74
CA TYR A 145 52.92 24.18 -8.10
C TYR A 145 52.05 24.83 -9.18
N ASP A 146 50.79 25.16 -8.89
CA ASP A 146 49.89 25.80 -9.86
C ASP A 146 49.84 27.33 -9.81
N THR A 147 50.59 27.98 -8.91
CA THR A 147 50.64 29.45 -8.90
C THR A 147 51.28 29.95 -10.21
N PRO A 148 50.56 30.73 -11.04
CA PRO A 148 51.09 31.23 -12.29
C PRO A 148 52.27 32.18 -12.00
N LYS A 149 53.42 31.94 -12.63
CA LYS A 149 54.57 32.84 -12.52
C LYS A 149 54.17 34.22 -13.03
N THR A 150 54.28 35.24 -12.17
CA THR A 150 54.07 36.64 -12.57
C THR A 150 55.07 36.98 -13.68
N LYS A 151 54.57 37.27 -14.89
CA LYS A 151 55.40 37.84 -15.96
C LYS A 151 55.87 39.22 -15.51
N LYS A 152 57.18 39.39 -15.38
CA LYS A 152 57.80 40.70 -15.12
C LYS A 152 57.89 41.40 -16.47
N ASN A 153 57.19 42.52 -16.63
CA ASN A 153 57.30 43.43 -17.77
C ASN A 153 58.65 44.14 -17.75
#